data_AF-A0A453NY85-F1
#
_entry.id   AF-A0A453NY85-F1
#
_cell.length_a   1.000
_cell.length_b   1.000
_cell.length_c   1.000
_cell.angle_alpha   90.00
_cell.angle_beta   90.00
_cell.angle_gamma   90.00
#
_symmetry.space_group_name_H-M   'P 1'
#
loop_
_entity.id
_entity.type
_entity.pdbx_description
1 polymer ?
#
loop_
_entity_poly.entity_id
_entity_poly.type
_entity_poly.pdbx_seq_one_letter_code
_entity_poly.pdbx_strand_id
1 'polypeptide(L)' 'MVLAQLGGSISHALAQMSNAAVIDEKVLGECLNEISRTLLQSDVRKIINLETLA' A
#
# COMPACT_ATOMS: atom_id res chain seq x y z
N MET A 1 6.50 -16.79 1.14
CA MET A 1 5.04 -16.95 1.28
C MET A 1 4.42 -15.57 1.11
N VAL A 2 3.47 -15.38 0.19
CA VAL A 2 2.97 -14.08 -0.29
C VAL A 2 2.61 -13.11 0.84
N LEU A 3 2.06 -13.61 1.95
CA LEU A 3 1.70 -12.81 3.12
C LEU A 3 2.91 -12.17 3.84
N ALA A 4 4.04 -12.86 3.90
CA ALA A 4 5.27 -12.32 4.50
C ALA A 4 5.91 -11.24 3.63
N GLN A 5 5.79 -11.39 2.30
CA GLN A 5 6.27 -10.39 1.35
C GLN A 5 5.35 -9.15 1.34
N LEU A 6 4.04 -9.36 1.37
CA LEU A 6 3.04 -8.30 1.54
C LEU A 6 3.22 -7.55 2.87
N GLY A 7 3.33 -8.28 3.98
CA GLY A 7 3.55 -7.70 5.30
C GLY A 7 4.88 -6.92 5.38
N GLY A 8 5.94 -7.43 4.73
CA GLY A 8 7.23 -6.76 4.63
C GLY A 8 7.14 -5.42 3.88
N SER A 9 6.50 -5.40 2.70
CA SER A 9 6.33 -4.19 1.90
C SER A 9 5.44 -3.15 2.59
N ILE A 10 4.34 -3.55 3.24
CA ILE A 10 3.50 -2.61 4.00
C ILE A 10 4.26 -2.03 5.20
N SER A 11 4.99 -2.88 5.94
CA SER A 11 5.80 -2.42 7.08
C SER A 11 6.90 -1.46 6.64
N HIS A 12 7.48 -1.69 5.46
CA HIS A 12 8.47 -0.81 4.85
C HIS A 12 7.86 0.56 4.51
N ALA A 13 6.74 0.60 3.79
CA ALA A 13 6.06 1.85 3.43
C ALA A 13 5.66 2.68 4.67
N LEU A 14 5.13 2.02 5.71
CA LEU A 14 4.79 2.67 6.98
C LEU A 14 6.04 3.18 7.74
N ALA A 15 7.14 2.41 7.73
CA ALA A 15 8.39 2.84 8.33
C ALA A 15 9.02 4.04 7.58
N GLN A 16 8.89 4.09 6.26
CA GLN A 16 9.32 5.26 5.47
C GLN A 16 8.49 6.50 5.80
N MET A 17 7.17 6.37 5.90
CA MET A 17 6.29 7.46 6.30
C MET A 17 6.55 7.92 7.74
N SER A 18 6.83 7.00 8.66
CA SER A 18 7.15 7.32 10.06
C SER A 18 8.53 7.95 10.24
N ASN A 19 9.48 7.70 9.34
CA ASN A 19 10.81 8.32 9.36
C ASN A 19 10.88 9.62 8.56
N ALA A 20 9.84 9.97 7.80
CA ALA A 20 9.78 11.24 7.10
C ALA A 20 9.65 12.39 8.13
N ALA A 21 10.59 13.33 8.09
CA ALA A 21 10.59 14.49 9.00
C ALA A 21 9.35 15.39 8.83
N VAL A 22 8.71 15.34 7.65
CA VAL A 22 7.46 16.01 7.33
C VAL A 22 6.65 15.07 6.44
N ILE A 23 5.41 14.78 6.82
CA ILE A 23 4.47 14.02 5.97
C ILE A 23 3.81 15.02 5.02
N ASP A 24 4.29 15.07 3.76
CA ASP A 24 3.63 15.80 2.69
C ASP A 24 2.72 14.86 1.85
N GLU A 25 1.96 15.44 0.93
CA GLU A 25 1.07 14.70 0.02
C GLU A 25 1.84 13.71 -0.88
N LYS A 26 3.10 13.98 -1.21
CA LYS A 26 3.95 13.08 -2.01
C LYS A 26 4.38 11.87 -1.20
N VAL A 27 4.84 12.05 0.04
CA VAL A 27 5.23 10.95 0.95
C VAL A 27 4.02 10.07 1.25
N LEU A 28 2.86 10.69 1.50
CA LEU A 28 1.60 9.96 1.66
C LEU A 28 1.21 9.22 0.37
N GLY A 29 1.34 9.87 -0.78
CA GLY A 29 1.05 9.29 -2.09
C GLY A 29 1.96 8.11 -2.44
N GLU A 30 3.25 8.21 -2.13
CA GLU A 30 4.23 7.13 -2.30
C GLU A 30 3.89 5.93 -1.41
N CYS A 31 3.60 6.17 -0.13
CA CYS A 31 3.17 5.13 0.81
C CYS A 31 1.88 4.43 0.34
N LEU A 32 0.86 5.21 -0.07
CA LEU A 32 -0.40 4.67 -0.58
C LEU A 32 -0.22 3.89 -1.89
N ASN A 33 0.64 4.37 -2.79
CA ASN A 33 0.92 3.71 -4.06
C ASN A 33 1.69 2.39 -3.84
N GLU A 34 2.63 2.36 -2.90
CA GLU A 34 3.36 1.15 -2.53
C GLU A 34 2.42 0.10 -1.89
N ILE A 35 1.54 0.52 -0.98
CA ILE A 35 0.51 -0.36 -0.39
C ILE A 35 -0.45 -0.87 -1.49
N SER A 36 -0.93 0.01 -2.36
CA SER A 36 -1.84 -0.34 -3.46
C SER A 36 -1.23 -1.33 -4.44
N ARG A 37 0.04 -1.12 -4.83
CA ARG A 37 0.78 -2.04 -5.71
C ARG A 37 0.96 -3.40 -5.05
N THR A 38 1.33 -3.43 -3.78
CA THR A 38 1.55 -4.69 -3.06
C THR A 38 0.24 -5.47 -2.89
N LEU A 39 -0.88 -4.79 -2.63
CA LEU A 39 -2.22 -5.39 -2.58
C LEU A 39 -2.67 -5.94 -3.95
N LEU A 40 -2.41 -5.19 -5.04
CA LEU A 40 -2.69 -5.63 -6.41
C LEU A 40 -1.86 -6.86 -6.82
N GLN A 41 -0.58 -6.90 -6.41
CA GLN A 41 0.33 -8.02 -6.68
C GLN A 41 0.01 -9.26 -5.84
N SER A 42 -0.57 -9.08 -4.65
CA SER A 42 -0.89 -10.19 -3.73
C SER A 42 -2.22 -10.88 -4.05
N ASP A 43 -2.78 -10.69 -5.24
CA ASP A 43 -4.09 -11.22 -5.66
C ASP A 43 -5.25 -10.86 -4.70
N VAL A 44 -5.17 -9.71 -4.00
CA VAL A 44 -6.30 -9.13 -3.24
C VAL A 44 -7.28 -8.44 -4.21
N ARG A 45 -7.54 -9.09 -5.36
CA ARG A 45 -8.28 -8.64 -6.55
C ARG A 45 -9.76 -8.30 -6.31
N LYS A 46 -10.22 -8.01 -5.08
CA LYS A 46 -11.65 -7.80 -4.83
C LYS A 46 -12.07 -6.68 -3.88
N ILE A 47 -11.17 -5.88 -3.28
CA ILE A 47 -11.58 -4.85 -2.30
C ILE A 47 -11.22 -3.42 -2.73
N ILE A 48 -11.24 -3.12 -4.04
CA ILE A 48 -11.12 -1.70 -4.48
C ILE A 48 -12.07 -1.30 -5.62
N ASN A 49 -13.02 -2.16 -6.01
CA ASN A 49 -14.06 -1.76 -6.98
C ASN A 49 -15.40 -1.57 -6.27
N LEU A 50 -15.68 -0.33 -5.86
CA LEU A 50 -17.06 0.12 -5.59
C LEU A 50 -17.83 0.43 -6.89
N GLU A 51 -17.26 0.20 -8.08
CA GLU A 51 -17.89 0.52 -9.37
C GLU A 51 -18.41 -0.71 -10.15
N THR A 52 -18.36 -1.93 -9.60
CA THR A 52 -18.92 -3.13 -10.28
C THR A 52 -20.28 -3.57 -9.73
N LEU A 53 -21.05 -2.64 -9.15
CA LEU A 53 -22.42 -2.88 -8.70
C LEU A 53 -23.42 -1.80 -9.19
N ALA A 54 -23.25 -1.35 -10.43
CA ALA A 54 -24.25 -0.58 -11.18
C ALA A 54 -24.34 -1.12 -12.62
#